data_AF-A0A839ISC2-F1
#
_entry.id   AF-A0A839ISC2-F1
#
_cell.length_a   1.000
_cell.length_b   1.000
_cell.length_c   1.000
_cell.angle_alpha   90.00
_cell.angle_beta   90.00
_cell.angle_gamma   90.00
#
_symmetry.space_group_name_H-M   'P 1'
#
loop_
_entity.id
_entity.type
_entity.pdbx_description
1 polymer ?
#
loop_
_entity_poly.entity_id
_entity_poly.type
_entity_poly.pdbx_seq_one_letter_code
_entity_poly.pdbx_strand_id
1 'polypeptide(L)'
;MKEQQIKAAITEFSMYLDQALSQPVSLSLRASLLHEAKKLDDTMKKIVTGQDAREQFFINTLEHFVACARLERTDMLTASCLAMKGEVQRLVQSVPYQASGINSGAKGVAGRDGIAGA
;
A
#
# COMPACT_ATOMS: atom_id res chain seq x y z
N MET A 1 -14.34 -2.03 13.99
CA MET A 1 -15.06 -1.73 12.73
C MET A 1 -14.29 -0.81 11.78
N LYS A 2 -13.69 0.30 12.25
CA LYS A 2 -12.86 1.20 11.43
C LYS A 2 -11.74 0.47 10.66
N GLU A 3 -10.93 -0.33 11.35
CA GLU A 3 -9.79 -1.02 10.74
C GLU A 3 -10.18 -2.07 9.69
N GLN A 4 -11.32 -2.74 9.85
CA GLN A 4 -11.81 -3.71 8.86
C GLN A 4 -12.27 -3.02 7.58
N GLN A 5 -12.95 -1.87 7.70
CA GLN A 5 -13.35 -1.07 6.54
C GLN A 5 -12.14 -0.51 5.80
N ILE A 6 -11.14 0.00 6.53
CA ILE A 6 -9.88 0.47 5.96
C ILE A 6 -9.17 -0.68 5.24
N LYS A 7 -9.03 -1.85 5.86
CA LYS A 7 -8.41 -3.02 5.22
C LYS A 7 -9.15 -3.48 3.97
N ALA A 8 -10.48 -3.52 3.99
CA ALA A 8 -11.27 -3.90 2.83
C ALA A 8 -11.05 -2.92 1.66
N ALA A 9 -11.14 -1.61 1.92
CA ALA A 9 -10.93 -0.59 0.90
C ALA A 9 -9.49 -0.59 0.34
N ILE A 10 -8.49 -0.79 1.22
CA ILE A 10 -7.09 -0.93 0.80
C ILE A 10 -6.88 -2.19 -0.04
N THR A 11 -7.50 -3.31 0.33
CA THR A 11 -7.37 -4.57 -0.41
C THR A 11 -7.90 -4.43 -1.82
N GLU A 12 -9.10 -3.84 -1.96
CA GLU A 12 -9.71 -3.55 -3.26
C GLU A 12 -8.81 -2.65 -4.11
N PHE A 13 -8.36 -1.52 -3.57
CA PHE A 13 -7.45 -0.61 -4.27
C PHE A 13 -6.10 -1.28 -4.66
N SER A 14 -5.55 -2.13 -3.79
CA SER A 14 -4.30 -2.85 -4.04
C SER A 14 -4.40 -3.76 -5.27
N MET A 15 -5.56 -4.37 -5.51
CA MET A 15 -5.76 -5.21 -6.70
C MET A 15 -5.59 -4.40 -7.99
N TYR A 16 -6.09 -3.17 -8.03
CA TYR A 16 -5.94 -2.29 -9.19
C TYR A 16 -4.52 -1.75 -9.33
N LEU A 17 -3.82 -1.49 -8.22
CA LEU A 17 -2.39 -1.16 -8.25
C LEU A 17 -1.58 -2.31 -8.85
N ASP A 18 -1.82 -3.54 -8.42
CA ASP A 18 -1.12 -4.72 -8.94
C ASP A 18 -1.39 -4.93 -10.43
N GLN A 19 -2.63 -4.72 -10.88
CA GLN A 19 -2.96 -4.74 -12.30
C GLN A 19 -2.20 -3.66 -13.05
N ALA A 20 -2.17 -2.41 -12.56
CA ALA A 20 -1.46 -1.31 -13.22
C ALA A 20 0.06 -1.51 -13.28
N LEU A 21 0.62 -2.34 -12.40
CA LEU A 21 2.05 -2.67 -12.36
C LEU A 21 2.42 -3.93 -13.17
N SER A 22 1.47 -4.84 -13.39
CA SER A 22 1.71 -6.14 -14.05
C SER A 22 1.40 -6.13 -15.54
N GLN A 23 0.62 -5.17 -16.03
CA GLN A 23 0.27 -5.07 -17.44
C GLN A 23 0.38 -3.63 -17.96
N PRO A 24 0.53 -3.43 -19.28
CA PRO A 24 0.46 -2.09 -19.86
C PRO A 24 -0.83 -1.39 -19.46
N VAL A 25 -0.74 -0.18 -18.91
CA VAL A 25 -1.90 0.52 -18.39
C VAL A 25 -2.77 1.01 -19.54
N SER A 26 -3.89 0.31 -19.74
CA SER A 26 -4.95 0.76 -20.64
C SER A 26 -5.68 1.97 -20.04
N LEU A 27 -6.39 2.71 -20.91
CA LEU A 27 -7.18 3.86 -20.50
C LEU A 27 -8.32 3.46 -19.54
N SER A 28 -8.89 2.26 -19.73
CA SER A 28 -9.91 1.70 -18.83
C SER A 28 -9.32 1.33 -17.47
N LEU A 29 -8.16 0.67 -17.43
CA LEU A 29 -7.48 0.34 -16.17
C LEU A 29 -7.11 1.59 -15.39
N ARG A 30 -6.63 2.63 -16.08
CA ARG A 30 -6.36 3.94 -15.46
C ARG A 30 -7.62 4.57 -14.87
N ALA A 31 -8.75 4.51 -15.59
CA ALA A 31 -10.02 5.02 -15.09
C ALA A 31 -10.51 4.25 -13.85
N SER A 32 -10.41 2.91 -13.86
CA SER A 32 -10.75 2.07 -12.70
C SER A 32 -9.84 2.35 -11.51
N LEU A 33 -8.53 2.46 -11.73
CA LEU A 33 -7.56 2.80 -10.69
C LEU A 33 -7.84 4.16 -10.05
N LEU A 34 -8.16 5.17 -10.86
CA LEU A 34 -8.54 6.51 -10.39
C LEU A 34 -9.87 6.48 -9.61
N HIS A 35 -10.84 5.70 -10.07
CA HIS A 35 -12.11 5.54 -9.38
C HIS A 35 -11.91 4.94 -7.99
N GLU A 36 -11.16 3.85 -7.90
CA GLU A 36 -10.90 3.17 -6.62
C GLU A 36 -10.00 4.00 -5.70
N ALA A 37 -9.01 4.72 -6.24
CA ALA A 37 -8.20 5.64 -5.44
C ALA A 37 -9.07 6.75 -4.81
N LYS A 38 -10.03 7.30 -5.56
CA LYS A 38 -10.94 8.33 -5.05
C LYS A 38 -11.94 7.76 -4.04
N LYS A 39 -12.46 6.55 -4.28
CA LYS A 39 -13.32 5.83 -3.34
C LYS A 39 -12.60 5.55 -2.03
N LEU A 40 -11.33 5.15 -2.08
CA LEU A 40 -10.49 4.96 -0.91
C LEU A 40 -10.26 6.28 -0.17
N ASP A 41 -9.98 7.38 -0.87
CA ASP A 41 -9.83 8.71 -0.28
C ASP A 41 -11.09 9.16 0.48
N ASP A 42 -12.25 9.07 -0.17
CA ASP A 42 -13.54 9.39 0.45
C ASP A 42 -13.82 8.51 1.67
N THR A 43 -13.46 7.22 1.60
CA THR A 43 -13.61 6.26 2.71
C THR A 43 -12.69 6.61 3.87
N MET A 44 -11.42 6.90 3.58
CA MET A 44 -10.44 7.29 4.59
C MET A 44 -10.85 8.60 5.27
N LYS A 45 -11.29 9.63 4.54
CA LYS A 45 -11.76 10.90 5.12
C LYS A 45 -13.00 10.75 6.00
N LYS A 46 -13.92 9.84 5.67
CA LYS A 46 -15.11 9.56 6.50
C LYS A 46 -14.76 8.84 7.80
N ILE A 47 -13.75 7.98 7.76
CA ILE A 47 -13.39 7.09 8.87
C ILE A 47 -12.28 7.68 9.76
N VAL A 48 -11.38 8.46 9.17
CA VAL A 48 -10.28 9.16 9.85
C VAL A 48 -10.80 10.50 10.35
N THR A 49 -11.34 10.50 11.55
CA THR A 49 -11.88 11.68 12.22
C THR A 49 -10.90 12.31 13.22
N GLY A 50 -9.62 11.89 13.24
CA GLY A 50 -8.66 12.22 14.30
C GLY A 50 -7.22 12.49 13.85
N GLN A 51 -6.40 12.89 14.83
CA GLN A 51 -5.02 13.38 14.73
C GLN A 51 -3.95 12.32 14.42
N ASP A 52 -4.30 11.15 13.90
CA ASP A 52 -3.26 10.17 13.52
C ASP A 52 -2.53 10.70 12.27
N ALA A 53 -1.33 11.21 12.51
CA ALA A 53 -0.48 11.80 11.47
C ALA A 53 -0.18 10.83 10.33
N ARG A 54 -0.22 9.52 10.57
CA ARG A 54 0.01 8.50 9.53
C ARG A 54 -1.21 8.32 8.65
N GLU A 55 -2.40 8.24 9.24
CA GLU A 55 -3.65 8.16 8.47
C GLU A 55 -3.83 9.43 7.62
N GLN A 56 -3.51 10.61 8.18
CA GLN A 56 -3.52 11.89 7.46
C GLN A 56 -2.45 11.94 6.36
N PHE A 57 -1.23 11.47 6.63
CA PHE A 57 -0.18 11.39 5.62
C PHE A 57 -0.56 10.47 4.47
N PHE A 58 -1.19 9.33 4.76
CA PHE A 58 -1.69 8.42 3.74
C PHE A 58 -2.77 9.07 2.88
N ILE A 59 -3.74 9.76 3.50
CA ILE A 59 -4.78 10.52 2.77
C ILE A 59 -4.13 11.54 1.82
N ASN A 60 -3.19 12.36 2.32
CA ASN A 60 -2.50 13.34 1.49
C ASN A 60 -1.72 12.69 0.33
N THR A 61 -1.08 11.55 0.60
CA THR A 61 -0.35 10.80 -0.43
C THR A 61 -1.30 10.23 -1.48
N LEU A 62 -2.48 9.77 -1.06
CA LEU A 62 -3.54 9.28 -1.94
C LEU A 62 -4.13 10.39 -2.81
N GLU A 63 -4.36 11.58 -2.24
CA GLU A 63 -4.78 12.77 -3.00
C GLU A 63 -3.72 13.16 -4.05
N HIS A 64 -2.45 13.18 -3.66
CA HIS A 64 -1.34 13.47 -4.57
C HIS A 64 -1.29 12.44 -5.70
N PHE A 65 -1.41 11.15 -5.37
CA PHE A 65 -1.49 10.08 -6.36
C PHE A 65 -2.65 10.27 -7.33
N VAL A 66 -3.86 10.60 -6.86
CA VAL A 66 -5.01 10.87 -7.73
C VAL A 66 -4.75 12.06 -8.66
N ALA A 67 -4.13 13.12 -8.15
CA ALA A 67 -3.76 14.29 -8.97
C ALA A 67 -2.73 13.92 -10.05
N CYS A 68 -1.66 13.22 -9.67
CA CYS A 68 -0.62 12.74 -10.58
C CYS A 68 -1.19 11.77 -11.62
N ALA A 69 -1.92 10.75 -11.18
CA ALA A 69 -2.53 9.75 -12.05
C ALA A 69 -3.57 10.33 -13.02
N ARG A 70 -4.09 11.54 -12.82
CA ARG A 70 -4.93 12.25 -13.82
C ARG A 70 -4.13 12.97 -14.90
N LEU A 71 -2.93 13.45 -14.60
CA LEU A 71 -2.12 14.30 -15.47
C LEU A 71 -0.95 13.57 -16.13
N GLU A 72 -0.50 12.47 -15.54
CA GLU A 72 0.73 11.78 -15.92
C GLU A 72 0.65 11.05 -17.27
N ARG A 73 1.78 10.97 -17.96
CA ARG A 73 2.01 9.96 -19.01
C ARG A 73 2.10 8.58 -18.37
N THR A 74 1.78 7.55 -19.13
CA THR A 74 1.69 6.15 -18.66
C THR A 74 2.93 5.69 -17.89
N ASP A 75 4.12 6.14 -18.30
CA ASP A 75 5.40 5.76 -17.70
C ASP A 75 5.58 6.31 -16.28
N MET A 76 5.07 7.52 -16.03
CA MET A 76 5.09 8.16 -14.71
C MET A 76 4.03 7.55 -13.78
N LEU A 77 2.89 7.15 -14.34
CA LEU A 77 1.83 6.45 -13.60
C LEU A 77 2.35 5.15 -12.98
N THR A 78 3.19 4.38 -13.68
CA THR A 78 3.80 3.16 -13.11
C THR A 78 4.66 3.46 -11.89
N ALA A 79 5.47 4.54 -11.92
CA ALA A 79 6.27 4.97 -10.79
C ALA A 79 5.39 5.41 -9.60
N SER A 80 4.33 6.18 -9.88
CA SER A 80 3.32 6.58 -8.90
C SER A 80 2.63 5.38 -8.26
N CYS A 81 2.29 4.35 -9.04
CA CYS A 81 1.71 3.10 -8.54
C CYS A 81 2.67 2.32 -7.62
N LEU A 82 3.97 2.25 -7.98
CA LEU A 82 4.98 1.60 -7.13
C LEU A 82 5.13 2.33 -5.79
N ALA A 83 5.22 3.66 -5.81
CA ALA A 83 5.30 4.46 -4.60
C ALA A 83 4.05 4.26 -3.71
N MET A 84 2.86 4.31 -4.31
CA MET A 84 1.60 4.13 -3.60
C MET A 84 1.46 2.72 -3.00
N LYS A 85 1.91 1.68 -3.71
CA LYS A 85 1.92 0.31 -3.18
C LYS A 85 2.79 0.20 -1.91
N GLY A 86 3.91 0.92 -1.86
CA GLY A 86 4.74 1.00 -0.65
C GLY A 86 4.03 1.65 0.53
N GLU A 87 3.27 2.72 0.30
CA GLU A 87 2.47 3.38 1.34
C GLU A 87 1.34 2.51 1.85
N VAL A 88 0.65 1.81 0.95
CA VAL A 88 -0.38 0.83 1.30
C VAL A 88 0.18 -0.25 2.23
N GLN A 89 1.36 -0.79 1.92
CA GLN A 89 2.01 -1.79 2.76
C GLN A 89 2.37 -1.23 4.14
N ARG A 90 2.89 0.01 4.20
CA ARG A 90 3.17 0.69 5.48
C ARG A 90 1.92 0.84 6.33
N LEU A 91 0.81 1.29 5.73
CA LEU A 91 -0.44 1.48 6.45
C LEU A 91 -0.98 0.14 6.99
N VAL A 92 -0.96 -0.92 6.18
CA VAL A 92 -1.43 -2.27 6.58
C VAL A 92 -0.54 -2.89 7.68
N GLN A 93 0.78 -2.75 7.58
CA GLN A 93 1.72 -3.27 8.59
C GLN A 93 1.69 -2.47 9.90
N SER A 94 1.28 -1.20 9.85
CA SER A 94 1.16 -0.35 11.05
C SER A 94 -0.09 -0.61 11.89
N VAL A 95 -1.07 -1.32 11.31
CA VAL A 95 -2.19 -1.90 12.06
C VAL A 95 -1.66 -3.18 12.72
N PRO A 96 -1.65 -3.32 14.06
CA PRO A 96 -1.14 -4.52 14.72
C PRO A 96 -1.94 -5.75 14.27
N TYR A 97 -1.39 -6.45 13.30
CA TYR A 97 -1.89 -7.72 12.81
C TYR A 97 -1.32 -8.77 13.77
N GLN A 98 -2.15 -9.30 14.68
CA GLN A 98 -1.91 -10.63 15.22
C GLN A 98 -2.01 -11.59 14.04
N ALA A 99 -0.86 -11.85 13.40
CA ALA A 99 -0.72 -12.93 12.44
C ALA A 99 -0.89 -14.24 13.23
N SER A 100 -2.12 -14.72 13.29
CA SER A 100 -2.37 -16.16 13.47
C SER A 100 -1.60 -16.86 12.34
N GLY A 101 -0.75 -17.79 12.75
CA GLY A 101 0.48 -18.13 12.04
C GLY A 101 0.29 -18.66 10.63
N ILE A 102 1.23 -18.29 9.75
CA ILE A 102 1.71 -19.19 8.70
C ILE A 102 3.17 -18.84 8.36
N ASN A 103 4.05 -19.70 8.87
CA ASN A 103 5.38 -20.06 8.38
C ASN A 103 6.51 -19.02 8.40
N SER A 104 7.18 -18.98 9.55
CA SER A 104 8.63 -18.80 9.67
C SER A 104 9.37 -19.78 8.76
N GLY A 105 9.83 -19.29 7.62
CA GLY A 105 10.76 -19.97 6.72
C GLY A 105 12.07 -19.19 6.54
N ALA A 106 12.47 -18.36 7.51
CA ALA A 106 13.81 -17.77 7.53
C ALA A 106 14.76 -18.76 8.20
N LYS A 107 15.32 -19.67 7.39
CA LYS A 107 16.41 -20.54 7.78
C LYS A 107 17.58 -19.66 8.21
N GLY A 108 17.83 -19.63 9.52
CA GLY A 108 18.96 -18.92 10.10
C GLY A 108 20.29 -19.50 9.65
N VAL A 109 21.28 -18.63 9.53
CA VAL A 109 22.68 -18.93 9.86
C VAL A 109 23.22 -17.73 10.64
N ALA A 110 23.16 -17.85 11.95
CA ALA A 110 23.80 -16.98 12.92
C ALA A 110 25.17 -17.56 13.31
N GLY A 111 26.12 -16.67 13.62
CA GLY A 111 27.32 -16.92 14.45
C GLY A 111 28.45 -17.66 13.73
N ARG A 112 29.68 -17.15 13.59
CA ARG A 112 30.64 -16.72 14.63
C ARG A 112 30.79 -17.73 15.77
N ASP A 113 31.80 -18.58 15.64
CA ASP A 113 32.58 -19.08 16.78
C ASP A 113 34.05 -19.02 16.39
N GLY A 114 34.81 -18.17 17.08
CA GLY A 114 36.25 -18.31 17.18
C GLY A 114 36.56 -19.12 18.42
N ILE A 115 37.36 -20.18 18.30
CA ILE A 115 38.02 -20.81 19.44
C ILE A 115 39.38 -21.36 18.99
N ALA A 116 40.39 -21.02 19.78
CA ALA A 116 41.80 -21.36 19.66
C ALA A 116 42.09 -22.86 19.88
N GLY A 117 43.27 -23.32 19.44
CA GLY A 117 43.83 -24.59 19.89
C GLY A 117 45.10 -25.01 19.15
N ALA A 118 46.24 -24.78 19.82
CA ALA A 118 47.54 -25.48 19.80
C ALA A 118 48.16 -25.92 18.45
#